data_AF-A0AAN1M4Y9-F1
#
_entry.id   AF-A0AAN1M4Y9-F1
#
_cell.length_a   1.000
_cell.length_b   1.000
_cell.length_c   1.000
_cell.angle_alpha   90.00
_cell.angle_beta   90.00
_cell.angle_gamma   90.00
#
_symmetry.space_group_name_H-M   'P 1'
#
loop_
_entity.id
_entity.type
_entity.pdbx_description
1 polymer ?
#
loop_
_entity_poly.entity_id
_entity_poly.type
_entity_poly.pdbx_seq_one_letter_code
_entity_poly.pdbx_strand_id
1 'polypeptide(L)'
;MELRVLRYFLAVAEEGNITWAAQLLRISQPTLSRQLKQLEEELGVTLFERGSHTITLTEEGRLLRERAQTIVSLADKTEFELKQSGNDLSGEIAVGCGEVRGMTLLSQRMAAFREQHPNVRFRVTSTTSDIIQEQIEQGLMDFGLLTDPVDVSQYEFLRTGITEHWSAMVLGNHPLAERESLTPQNLKDVPLLFPVRTPVHNLLLNWFGQYADQGGAQRRVSHAGTHP
;
A
#
# COMPACT_ATOMS: atom_id res chain seq x y z
N MET A 1 1.69 -26.70 0.79
CA MET A 1 2.62 -25.66 0.33
C MET A 1 3.69 -25.43 1.39
N GLU A 2 4.97 -25.38 1.02
CA GLU A 2 6.05 -25.01 1.95
C GLU A 2 6.37 -23.50 1.87
N LEU A 3 6.72 -22.86 3.00
CA LEU A 3 7.14 -21.44 3.05
C LEU A 3 8.27 -21.11 2.07
N ARG A 4 9.25 -22.02 1.93
CA ARG A 4 10.35 -21.89 0.98
C ARG A 4 9.86 -21.79 -0.47
N VAL A 5 8.84 -22.58 -0.83
CA VAL A 5 8.25 -22.59 -2.17
C VAL A 5 7.45 -21.30 -2.42
N LEU A 6 6.78 -20.75 -1.40
CA LEU A 6 6.17 -19.42 -1.49
C LEU A 6 7.20 -18.32 -1.73
N ARG A 7 8.36 -18.37 -1.08
CA ARG A 7 9.48 -17.42 -1.34
C ARG A 7 10.00 -17.53 -2.78
N TYR A 8 10.10 -18.75 -3.30
CA TYR A 8 10.50 -18.99 -4.69
C TYR A 8 9.50 -18.41 -5.69
N PHE A 9 8.21 -18.61 -5.41
CA PHE A 9 7.13 -18.04 -6.19
C PHE A 9 7.19 -16.50 -6.20
N LEU A 10 7.31 -15.88 -5.02
CA LEU A 10 7.42 -14.42 -4.89
C LEU A 10 8.64 -13.86 -5.64
N ALA A 11 9.81 -14.50 -5.53
CA ALA A 11 11.02 -14.06 -6.23
C ALA A 11 10.84 -14.08 -7.76
N VAL A 12 10.18 -15.11 -8.33
CA VAL A 12 9.90 -15.15 -9.77
C VAL A 12 8.85 -14.11 -10.16
N ALA A 13 7.84 -13.90 -9.33
CA ALA A 13 6.81 -12.89 -9.55
C ALA A 13 7.36 -11.45 -9.53
N GLU A 14 8.41 -11.20 -8.75
CA GLU A 14 9.09 -9.90 -8.67
C GLU A 14 10.06 -9.68 -9.84
N GLU A 15 10.89 -10.68 -10.17
CA GLU A 15 11.90 -10.57 -11.23
C GLU A 15 11.32 -10.68 -12.65
N GLY A 16 10.16 -11.34 -12.81
CA GLY A 16 9.58 -11.63 -14.13
C GLY A 16 10.43 -12.57 -15.01
N ASN A 17 11.49 -13.15 -14.44
CA ASN A 17 12.42 -14.05 -15.12
C ASN A 17 12.95 -15.13 -14.16
N ILE A 18 12.63 -16.40 -14.45
CA ILE A 18 13.02 -17.55 -13.61
C ILE A 18 14.55 -17.69 -13.51
N THR A 19 15.29 -17.41 -14.58
CA THR A 19 16.76 -17.56 -14.58
C THR A 19 17.40 -16.57 -13.61
N TRP A 20 16.94 -15.31 -13.63
CA TRP A 20 17.42 -14.28 -12.70
C TRP A 20 17.03 -14.58 -11.26
N ALA A 21 15.77 -14.95 -11.02
CA ALA A 21 15.31 -15.36 -9.70
C ALA A 21 16.11 -16.56 -9.14
N ALA A 22 16.43 -17.56 -9.97
CA ALA A 22 17.26 -18.70 -9.55
C ALA A 22 18.68 -18.29 -9.14
N GLN A 23 19.28 -17.34 -9.86
CA GLN A 23 20.60 -16.78 -9.51
C GLN A 23 20.53 -16.02 -8.17
N LEU A 24 19.51 -15.18 -7.96
CA LEU A 24 19.29 -14.44 -6.72
C LEU A 24 19.12 -15.39 -5.53
N LEU A 25 18.34 -16.45 -5.71
CA LEU A 25 18.08 -17.50 -4.72
C LEU A 25 19.24 -18.49 -4.55
N ARG A 26 20.30 -18.39 -5.37
CA ARG A 26 21.46 -19.29 -5.39
C ARG A 26 21.10 -20.76 -5.58
N ILE A 27 20.14 -21.04 -6.45
CA ILE A 27 19.74 -22.40 -6.85
C ILE A 27 19.80 -22.57 -8.37
N SER A 28 19.73 -23.81 -8.85
CA SER A 28 19.66 -24.06 -10.28
C SER A 28 18.28 -23.67 -10.84
N GLN A 29 18.25 -23.11 -12.06
CA GLN A 29 17.02 -22.81 -12.77
C GLN A 29 16.09 -24.04 -12.94
N PRO A 30 16.60 -25.25 -13.25
CA PRO A 30 15.75 -26.45 -13.28
C PRO A 30 15.10 -26.78 -11.93
N THR A 31 15.82 -26.57 -10.82
CA THR A 31 15.27 -26.77 -9.47
C THR A 31 14.12 -25.81 -9.21
N LEU A 32 14.31 -24.51 -9.49
CA LEU A 32 13.27 -23.50 -9.30
C LEU A 32 12.03 -23.79 -10.15
N SER A 33 12.23 -24.06 -11.44
CA SER A 33 11.14 -24.41 -12.37
C SER A 33 10.34 -25.62 -11.91
N ARG A 34 11.01 -26.67 -11.40
CA ARG A 34 10.35 -27.86 -10.86
C ARG A 34 9.52 -27.55 -9.61
N GLN A 35 10.05 -26.74 -8.69
CA GLN A 35 9.34 -26.38 -7.46
C GLN A 35 8.07 -25.56 -7.75
N LEU A 36 8.15 -24.63 -8.70
CA LEU A 36 6.98 -23.83 -9.11
C LEU A 36 5.94 -24.68 -9.83
N LYS A 37 6.38 -25.59 -10.71
CA LYS A 37 5.45 -26.53 -11.36
C LYS A 37 4.75 -27.42 -10.34
N GLN A 38 5.48 -27.91 -9.34
CA GLN A 38 4.89 -28.73 -8.27
C GLN A 38 3.90 -27.92 -7.43
N LEU A 39 4.14 -26.62 -7.22
CA LEU A 39 3.18 -25.73 -6.55
C LEU A 39 1.89 -25.57 -7.38
N GLU A 40 2.01 -25.35 -8.69
CA GLU A 40 0.87 -25.27 -9.62
C GLU A 40 0.08 -26.59 -9.62
N GLU A 41 0.76 -27.74 -9.64
CA GLU A 41 0.15 -29.08 -9.55
C GLU A 41 -0.55 -29.31 -8.21
N GLU A 42 0.05 -28.89 -7.09
CA GLU A 42 -0.55 -28.99 -5.75
C GLU A 42 -1.83 -28.14 -5.63
N LEU A 43 -1.83 -26.95 -6.21
CA LEU A 43 -2.97 -26.01 -6.16
C LEU A 43 -4.01 -26.27 -7.25
N GLY A 44 -3.68 -27.03 -8.28
CA GLY A 44 -4.57 -27.31 -9.42
C GLY A 44 -4.81 -26.10 -10.32
N VAL A 45 -3.96 -25.08 -10.27
CA VAL A 45 -4.09 -23.84 -11.06
C VAL A 45 -2.76 -23.45 -11.69
N THR A 46 -2.81 -22.76 -12.82
CA THR A 46 -1.63 -22.13 -13.43
C THR A 46 -1.41 -20.77 -12.78
N LEU A 47 -0.20 -20.51 -12.31
CA LEU A 47 0.18 -19.27 -11.63
C LEU A 47 0.95 -18.31 -12.54
N PHE A 48 1.65 -18.85 -13.54
CA PHE A 48 2.46 -18.08 -14.48
C PHE A 48 2.09 -18.32 -15.94
N GLU A 49 1.99 -17.24 -16.71
CA GLU A 49 2.00 -17.26 -18.16
C GLU A 49 3.44 -17.10 -18.65
N ARG A 50 3.89 -18.03 -19.50
CA ARG A 50 5.27 -18.05 -20.02
C ARG A 50 5.29 -17.46 -21.42
N GLY A 51 5.77 -16.23 -21.56
CA GLY A 51 6.13 -15.63 -22.85
C GLY A 51 7.54 -16.04 -23.29
N SER A 52 7.95 -15.60 -24.49
CA SER A 52 9.25 -15.96 -25.08
C SER A 52 10.46 -15.43 -24.28
N HIS A 53 10.29 -14.34 -23.53
CA HIS A 53 11.35 -13.70 -22.74
C HIS A 53 10.90 -13.20 -21.36
N THR A 54 9.59 -13.20 -21.09
CA THR A 54 8.97 -12.63 -19.89
C THR A 54 7.97 -13.61 -19.30
N ILE A 55 7.93 -13.65 -17.97
CA ILE A 55 6.91 -14.36 -17.22
C ILE A 55 5.98 -13.35 -16.57
N THR A 56 4.68 -13.60 -16.70
CA THR A 56 3.62 -12.79 -16.10
C THR A 56 2.75 -13.65 -15.21
N LEU A 57 2.10 -13.03 -14.22
CA LEU A 57 1.15 -13.73 -13.36
C LEU A 57 -0.21 -13.87 -14.04
N THR A 58 -0.81 -15.05 -13.88
CA THR A 58 -2.26 -15.25 -14.09
C THR A 58 -3.05 -14.51 -13.00
N GLU A 59 -4.38 -14.52 -13.09
CA GLU A 59 -5.22 -13.95 -12.04
C GLU A 59 -5.05 -14.71 -10.71
N GLU A 60 -5.01 -16.04 -10.78
CA GLU A 60 -4.71 -16.91 -9.65
C GLU A 60 -3.30 -16.65 -9.10
N GLY A 61 -2.33 -16.37 -9.99
CA GLY A 61 -0.98 -15.95 -9.62
C GLY A 61 -0.95 -14.62 -8.86
N ARG A 62 -1.75 -13.63 -9.28
CA ARG A 62 -1.87 -12.35 -8.55
C ARG A 62 -2.46 -12.55 -7.16
N LEU A 63 -3.53 -13.34 -7.05
CA LEU A 63 -4.12 -13.69 -5.77
C LEU A 63 -3.12 -14.41 -4.87
N LEU A 64 -2.39 -15.40 -5.40
CA LEU A 64 -1.38 -16.10 -4.63
C LEU A 64 -0.25 -15.17 -4.21
N ARG A 65 0.17 -14.21 -5.04
CA ARG A 65 1.21 -13.22 -4.68
C ARG A 65 0.82 -12.42 -3.44
N GLU A 66 -0.39 -11.88 -3.41
CA GLU A 66 -0.90 -11.14 -2.26
C GLU A 66 -0.89 -11.99 -0.98
N ARG A 67 -1.42 -13.21 -1.07
CA ARG A 67 -1.50 -14.12 0.08
C ARG A 67 -0.14 -14.66 0.51
N ALA A 68 0.71 -15.04 -0.43
CA ALA A 68 2.06 -15.55 -0.18
C ALA A 68 2.93 -14.48 0.49
N GLN A 69 2.85 -13.23 0.04
CA GLN A 69 3.58 -12.12 0.66
C GLN A 69 3.18 -11.98 2.14
N THR A 70 1.88 -12.03 2.43
CA THR A 70 1.35 -11.96 3.79
C THR A 70 1.87 -13.12 4.65
N ILE A 71 1.76 -14.35 4.17
CA ILE A 71 2.18 -15.57 4.88
C ILE A 71 3.68 -15.52 5.19
N VAL A 72 4.51 -15.19 4.19
CA VAL A 72 5.97 -15.14 4.35
C VAL A 72 6.37 -14.06 5.35
N SER A 73 5.78 -12.85 5.25
CA SER A 73 6.07 -11.76 6.17
C SER A 73 5.66 -12.07 7.62
N LEU A 74 4.53 -12.75 7.83
CA LEU A 74 4.13 -13.19 9.17
C LEU A 74 5.06 -14.24 9.75
N ALA A 75 5.50 -15.21 8.94
CA ALA A 75 6.48 -16.20 9.36
C ALA A 75 7.82 -15.55 9.74
N ASP A 76 8.31 -14.61 8.93
CA ASP A 76 9.53 -13.84 9.20
C ASP A 76 9.43 -13.04 10.49
N LYS A 77 8.30 -12.35 10.72
CA LYS A 77 8.04 -11.60 11.95
C LYS A 77 8.04 -12.52 13.18
N THR A 78 7.35 -13.66 13.08
CA THR A 78 7.29 -14.66 14.17
C THR A 78 8.68 -15.20 14.51
N GLU A 79 9.47 -15.59 13.51
CA GLU A 79 10.83 -16.06 13.73
C GLU A 79 11.71 -14.98 14.38
N PHE A 80 11.54 -13.73 13.97
CA PHE A 80 12.28 -12.60 14.50
C PHE A 80 11.94 -12.34 15.98
N GLU A 81 10.66 -12.29 16.32
CA GLU A 81 10.17 -12.08 17.69
C GLU A 81 10.63 -13.20 18.63
N LEU A 82 10.58 -14.46 18.19
CA LEU A 82 11.02 -15.60 19.00
C LEU A 82 12.54 -15.65 19.21
N LYS A 83 13.34 -15.10 18.28
CA LYS A 83 14.80 -15.02 18.41
C LYS A 83 15.26 -13.87 19.30
N GLN A 84 14.38 -12.91 19.62
CA GLN A 84 14.69 -11.88 20.61
C GLN A 84 14.48 -12.42 22.02
N SER A 85 15.56 -12.52 22.79
CA SER A 85 15.53 -12.96 24.21
C SER A 85 16.33 -12.02 25.12
N GLY A 86 16.29 -10.71 24.85
CA GLY A 86 17.02 -9.68 25.62
C GLY A 86 16.09 -8.60 26.17
N ASN A 87 16.54 -7.91 27.23
CA ASN A 87 15.82 -6.80 27.86
C ASN A 87 15.86 -5.49 27.03
N ASP A 88 16.62 -5.44 25.93
CA ASP A 88 16.72 -4.26 25.08
C ASP A 88 15.67 -4.28 23.98
N LEU A 89 14.86 -3.22 23.91
CA LEU A 89 13.87 -3.05 22.85
C LEU A 89 14.58 -3.00 21.49
N SER A 90 14.25 -3.94 20.62
CA SER A 90 14.85 -4.07 19.30
C SER A 90 13.83 -4.59 18.29
N GLY A 91 14.09 -4.41 16.99
CA GLY A 91 13.20 -4.91 15.95
C GLY A 91 12.71 -3.86 14.97
N GLU A 92 11.78 -4.28 14.11
CA GLU A 92 11.20 -3.42 13.10
C GLU A 92 9.75 -3.11 13.46
N ILE A 93 9.42 -1.84 13.44
CA ILE A 93 8.05 -1.34 13.60
C ILE A 93 7.56 -0.89 12.22
N ALA A 94 6.54 -1.57 11.70
CA ALA A 94 5.91 -1.32 10.43
C ALA A 94 4.81 -0.26 10.57
N VAL A 95 4.94 0.84 9.81
CA VAL A 95 4.08 2.01 9.90
C VAL A 95 3.51 2.33 8.52
N GLY A 96 2.19 2.36 8.42
CA GLY A 96 1.50 2.86 7.22
C GLY A 96 1.17 4.33 7.36
N CYS A 97 1.31 5.10 6.30
CA CYS A 97 0.89 6.51 6.31
C CYS A 97 0.37 6.95 4.94
N GLY A 98 -0.57 7.89 4.94
CA GLY A 98 -0.81 8.72 3.76
C GLY A 98 0.22 9.85 3.64
N GLU A 99 0.23 10.52 2.48
CA GLU A 99 1.02 11.74 2.26
C GLU A 99 0.36 12.95 2.95
N VAL A 100 0.55 13.05 4.26
CA VAL A 100 -0.16 14.04 5.10
C VAL A 100 0.78 14.79 6.03
N ARG A 101 0.38 16.00 6.46
CA ARG A 101 1.20 16.87 7.33
C ARG A 101 1.53 16.20 8.65
N GLY A 102 0.64 15.33 9.14
CA GLY A 102 0.88 14.48 10.31
C GLY A 102 2.19 13.67 10.26
N MET A 103 2.69 13.34 9.07
CA MET A 103 3.92 12.55 8.91
C MET A 103 5.17 13.29 9.41
N THR A 104 5.19 14.61 9.34
CA THR A 104 6.31 15.42 9.89
C THR A 104 6.39 15.26 11.41
N LEU A 105 5.25 15.27 12.11
CA LEU A 105 5.23 15.02 13.55
C LEU A 105 5.66 13.58 13.86
N LEU A 106 5.12 12.60 13.14
CA LEU A 106 5.40 11.19 13.37
C LEU A 106 6.89 10.87 13.16
N SER A 107 7.49 11.36 12.07
CA SER A 107 8.92 11.17 11.77
C SER A 107 9.83 11.76 12.86
N GLN A 108 9.50 12.93 13.41
CA GLN A 108 10.23 13.51 14.55
C GLN A 108 10.16 12.61 15.79
N ARG A 109 8.97 12.05 16.07
CA ARG A 109 8.79 11.11 17.19
C ARG A 109 9.56 9.82 16.98
N MET A 110 9.54 9.27 15.78
CA MET A 110 10.31 8.07 15.41
C MET A 110 11.82 8.31 15.54
N ALA A 111 12.31 9.48 15.14
CA ALA A 111 13.72 9.85 15.31
C ALA A 111 14.12 9.88 16.79
N ALA A 112 13.36 10.60 17.63
CA ALA A 112 13.59 10.66 19.07
C ALA A 112 13.50 9.28 19.74
N PHE A 113 12.60 8.42 19.27
CA PHE A 113 12.46 7.05 19.76
C PHE A 113 13.70 6.20 19.44
N ARG A 114 14.24 6.33 18.21
CA ARG A 114 15.46 5.62 17.80
C ARG A 114 16.72 6.08 18.54
N GLU A 115 16.77 7.34 18.97
CA GLU A 115 17.87 7.82 19.83
C GLU A 115 17.91 7.08 21.17
N GLN A 116 16.73 6.74 21.72
CA GLN A 116 16.61 5.99 22.98
C GLN A 116 16.70 4.47 22.77
N HIS A 117 16.31 3.98 21.60
CA HIS A 117 16.30 2.57 21.22
C HIS A 117 17.00 2.34 19.87
N PRO A 118 18.35 2.32 19.83
CA PRO A 118 19.12 2.27 18.58
C PRO A 118 18.91 0.99 17.75
N ASN A 119 18.47 -0.09 18.41
CA ASN A 119 18.20 -1.38 17.79
C ASN A 119 16.78 -1.47 17.18
N VAL A 120 15.97 -0.42 17.34
CA VAL A 120 14.66 -0.30 16.69
C VAL A 120 14.82 0.36 15.31
N ARG A 121 14.17 -0.25 14.32
CA ARG A 121 14.03 0.25 12.96
C ARG A 121 12.56 0.52 12.68
N PHE A 122 12.30 1.47 11.80
CA PHE A 122 10.96 1.71 11.31
C PHE A 122 10.90 1.44 9.81
N ARG A 123 9.91 0.68 9.39
CA ARG A 123 9.56 0.49 7.98
C ARG A 123 8.31 1.30 7.69
N VAL A 124 8.46 2.36 6.89
CA VAL A 124 7.35 3.26 6.56
C VAL A 124 6.86 2.97 5.15
N THR A 125 5.55 2.76 5.00
CA THR A 125 4.91 2.50 3.71
C THR A 125 3.86 3.57 3.43
N SER A 126 4.03 4.31 2.32
CA SER A 126 3.02 5.25 1.83
C SER A 126 1.90 4.48 1.14
N THR A 127 0.67 4.57 1.66
CA THR A 127 -0.49 3.86 1.12
C THR A 127 -1.82 4.46 1.60
N THR A 128 -2.95 3.96 1.12
CA THR A 128 -4.29 4.44 1.50
C THR A 128 -4.71 3.88 2.85
N SER A 129 -5.62 4.58 3.52
CA SER A 129 -6.19 4.13 4.80
C SER A 129 -6.79 2.73 4.74
N ASP A 130 -7.43 2.36 3.63
CA ASP A 130 -8.06 1.06 3.48
C ASP A 130 -7.01 -0.07 3.49
N ILE A 131 -5.88 0.12 2.81
CA ILE A 131 -4.76 -0.84 2.77
C ILE A 131 -4.05 -0.89 4.13
N ILE A 132 -3.90 0.25 4.80
CA ILE A 132 -3.32 0.32 6.15
C ILE A 132 -4.12 -0.54 7.12
N GLN A 133 -5.45 -0.39 7.11
CA GLN A 133 -6.36 -1.14 7.97
C GLN A 133 -6.26 -2.64 7.71
N GLU A 134 -6.33 -3.05 6.44
CA GLU A 134 -6.16 -4.44 6.04
C GLU A 134 -4.82 -5.03 6.52
N GLN A 135 -3.71 -4.29 6.36
CA GLN A 135 -2.39 -4.77 6.79
C GLN A 135 -2.22 -4.82 8.30
N ILE A 136 -2.93 -3.97 9.05
CA ILE A 136 -2.98 -4.07 10.53
C ILE A 136 -3.74 -5.33 10.93
N GLU A 137 -4.90 -5.59 10.34
CA GLU A 137 -5.70 -6.80 10.60
C GLU A 137 -4.93 -8.10 10.27
N GLN A 138 -4.11 -8.05 9.22
CA GLN A 138 -3.23 -9.16 8.83
C GLN A 138 -1.95 -9.27 9.67
N GLY A 139 -1.67 -8.34 10.60
CA GLY A 139 -0.45 -8.33 11.43
C GLY A 139 0.84 -7.94 10.69
N LEU A 140 0.72 -7.45 9.45
CA LEU A 140 1.82 -6.98 8.61
C LEU A 140 2.28 -5.56 8.94
N MET A 141 1.40 -4.80 9.58
CA MET A 141 1.59 -3.42 10.01
C MET A 141 1.26 -3.28 11.48
N ASP A 142 2.08 -2.53 12.21
CA ASP A 142 1.90 -2.36 13.66
C ASP A 142 0.98 -1.18 13.97
N PHE A 143 1.08 -0.08 13.22
CA PHE A 143 0.11 1.03 13.30
C PHE A 143 0.08 1.88 12.02
N GLY A 144 -0.95 2.73 11.93
CA GLY A 144 -1.22 3.58 10.78
C GLY A 144 -1.44 5.05 11.13
N LEU A 145 -0.92 5.96 10.31
CA LEU A 145 -1.32 7.36 10.29
C LEU A 145 -2.44 7.55 9.27
N LEU A 146 -3.67 7.62 9.77
CA LEU A 146 -4.90 7.70 8.98
C LEU A 146 -5.43 9.14 8.91
N THR A 147 -6.15 9.46 7.84
CA THR A 147 -6.81 10.76 7.66
C THR A 147 -8.28 10.53 7.41
N ASP A 148 -9.11 11.27 8.14
CA ASP A 148 -10.56 11.21 7.99
C ASP A 148 -10.97 11.50 6.53
N PRO A 149 -12.01 10.83 6.02
CA PRO A 149 -12.88 9.89 6.72
C PRO A 149 -12.35 8.44 6.71
N VAL A 150 -12.30 7.83 7.90
CA VAL A 150 -11.95 6.42 8.14
C VAL A 150 -12.84 5.83 9.25
N ASP A 151 -13.16 4.54 9.15
CA ASP A 151 -13.85 3.83 10.23
C ASP A 151 -12.81 3.26 11.19
N VAL A 152 -12.72 3.82 12.39
CA VAL A 152 -11.76 3.39 13.43
C VAL A 152 -12.42 2.59 14.54
N SER A 153 -13.66 2.12 14.37
CA SER A 153 -14.44 1.44 15.42
C SER A 153 -13.78 0.18 16.01
N GLN A 154 -12.95 -0.49 15.22
CA GLN A 154 -12.23 -1.70 15.60
C GLN A 154 -10.80 -1.44 16.08
N TYR A 155 -10.40 -0.18 16.23
CA TYR A 155 -9.01 0.22 16.45
C TYR A 155 -8.87 1.10 17.68
N GLU A 156 -7.81 0.88 18.44
CA GLU A 156 -7.30 1.88 19.37
C GLU A 156 -6.62 2.99 18.56
N PHE A 157 -7.00 4.25 18.80
CA PHE A 157 -6.46 5.37 18.03
C PHE A 157 -6.17 6.60 18.90
N LEU A 158 -5.18 7.38 18.46
CA LEU A 158 -4.83 8.66 19.03
C LEU A 158 -5.01 9.76 17.99
N ARG A 159 -5.65 10.87 18.38
CA ARG A 159 -5.73 12.06 17.53
C ARG A 159 -4.43 12.83 17.61
N THR A 160 -3.81 13.09 16.45
CA THR A 160 -2.57 13.88 16.36
C THR A 160 -2.78 15.36 16.69
N GLY A 161 -4.02 15.84 16.64
CA GLY A 161 -4.36 17.26 16.76
C GLY A 161 -3.96 18.10 15.54
N ILE A 162 -3.44 17.46 14.49
CA ILE A 162 -3.04 18.13 13.24
C ILE A 162 -4.25 18.14 12.32
N THR A 163 -4.60 19.33 11.82
CA THR A 163 -5.65 19.50 10.83
C THR A 163 -5.05 19.45 9.42
N GLU A 164 -5.58 18.53 8.61
CA GLU A 164 -5.32 18.47 7.18
C GLU A 164 -6.31 19.35 6.41
N HIS A 165 -5.87 19.97 5.33
CA HIS A 165 -6.70 20.82 4.49
C HIS A 165 -6.79 20.26 3.08
N TRP A 166 -8.00 20.20 2.53
CA TRP A 166 -8.22 19.90 1.12
C TRP A 166 -7.92 21.14 0.28
N SER A 167 -7.20 20.93 -0.82
CA SER A 167 -6.83 21.98 -1.76
C SER A 167 -7.10 21.51 -3.19
N ALA A 168 -7.49 22.42 -4.07
CA ALA A 168 -7.52 22.15 -5.51
C ALA A 168 -6.16 22.52 -6.12
N MET A 169 -5.64 21.66 -6.99
CA MET A 169 -4.46 21.95 -7.79
C MET A 169 -4.90 22.27 -9.22
N VAL A 170 -4.40 23.40 -9.74
CA VAL A 170 -4.69 23.86 -11.10
C VAL A 170 -3.38 24.26 -11.78
N LEU A 171 -3.38 24.30 -13.11
CA LEU A 171 -2.26 24.86 -13.87
C LEU A 171 -2.09 26.35 -13.54
N GLY A 172 -0.86 26.85 -13.51
CA GLY A 172 -0.57 28.24 -13.10
C GLY A 172 -1.20 29.32 -14.00
N ASN A 173 -1.61 28.98 -15.21
CA ASN A 173 -2.32 29.87 -16.13
C ASN A 173 -3.86 29.74 -16.05
N HIS A 174 -4.37 28.88 -15.18
CA HIS A 174 -5.82 28.72 -15.00
C HIS A 174 -6.39 29.91 -14.21
N PRO A 175 -7.57 30.47 -14.57
CA PRO A 175 -8.15 31.61 -13.85
C PRO A 175 -8.38 31.41 -12.34
N LEU A 176 -8.45 30.14 -11.89
CA LEU A 176 -8.57 29.82 -10.47
C LEU A 176 -7.23 29.89 -9.71
N ALA A 177 -6.09 29.95 -10.40
CA ALA A 177 -4.77 30.02 -9.77
C ALA A 177 -4.54 31.34 -9.02
N GLU A 178 -5.24 32.41 -9.41
CA GLU A 178 -5.17 33.73 -8.75
C GLU A 178 -6.03 33.81 -7.48
N ARG A 179 -6.77 32.75 -7.13
CA ARG A 179 -7.66 32.75 -5.98
C ARG A 179 -6.97 32.15 -4.76
N GLU A 180 -7.03 32.87 -3.65
CA GLU A 180 -6.56 32.37 -2.34
C GLU A 180 -7.47 31.27 -1.76
N SER A 181 -8.75 31.26 -2.12
CA SER A 181 -9.72 30.25 -1.66
C SER A 181 -10.76 29.92 -2.73
N LEU A 182 -11.32 28.71 -2.62
CA LEU A 182 -12.30 28.18 -3.56
C LEU A 182 -13.59 27.83 -2.83
N THR A 183 -14.70 28.14 -3.48
CA THR A 183 -16.04 27.72 -3.07
C THR A 183 -16.57 26.69 -4.08
N PRO A 184 -17.56 25.86 -3.71
CA PRO A 184 -18.23 24.96 -4.65
C PRO A 184 -18.71 25.65 -5.93
N GLN A 185 -19.23 26.88 -5.81
CA GLN A 185 -19.70 27.68 -6.93
C GLN A 185 -18.58 28.00 -7.94
N ASN A 186 -17.33 28.14 -7.49
CA ASN A 186 -16.21 28.40 -8.39
C ASN A 186 -15.82 27.17 -9.23
N LEU A 187 -16.20 25.98 -8.78
CA LEU A 187 -15.78 24.71 -9.37
C LEU A 187 -16.89 23.99 -10.15
N LYS A 188 -18.13 24.45 -10.04
CA LYS A 188 -19.31 23.77 -10.61
C LYS A 188 -19.24 23.48 -12.11
N ASP A 189 -18.60 24.38 -12.88
CA ASP A 189 -18.46 24.31 -14.34
C ASP A 189 -17.05 23.86 -14.78
N VAL A 190 -16.17 23.53 -13.82
CA VAL A 190 -14.79 23.12 -14.10
C VAL A 190 -14.72 21.60 -14.14
N PRO A 191 -14.10 20.97 -15.15
CA PRO A 191 -13.83 19.54 -15.12
C PRO A 191 -12.85 19.22 -13.99
N LEU A 192 -13.27 18.43 -13.01
CA LEU A 192 -12.45 18.06 -11.85
C LEU A 192 -12.01 16.60 -11.92
N LEU A 193 -10.83 16.32 -11.37
CA LEU A 193 -10.37 14.97 -11.09
C LEU A 193 -10.63 14.70 -9.60
N PHE A 194 -11.51 13.75 -9.30
CA PHE A 194 -11.84 13.39 -7.91
C PHE A 194 -11.03 12.20 -7.41
N PRO A 195 -10.75 12.14 -6.09
CA PRO A 195 -10.27 10.94 -5.43
C PRO A 195 -11.23 9.76 -5.66
N VAL A 196 -10.66 8.56 -5.86
CA VAL A 196 -11.43 7.32 -6.12
C VAL A 196 -12.04 6.75 -4.85
N ARG A 197 -11.44 6.99 -3.67
CA ARG A 197 -11.94 6.47 -2.38
C ARG A 197 -13.33 7.02 -2.09
N THR A 198 -14.32 6.13 -2.03
CA THR A 198 -15.74 6.49 -1.83
C THR A 198 -15.99 7.38 -0.61
N PRO A 199 -15.42 7.12 0.58
CA PRO A 199 -15.62 8.00 1.75
C PRO A 199 -15.14 9.44 1.50
N VAL A 200 -13.96 9.59 0.88
CA VAL A 200 -13.40 10.90 0.52
C VAL A 200 -14.24 11.58 -0.55
N HIS A 201 -14.64 10.83 -1.58
CA HIS A 201 -15.49 11.34 -2.64
C HIS A 201 -16.82 11.88 -2.08
N ASN A 202 -17.46 11.14 -1.18
CA ASN A 202 -18.70 11.55 -0.53
C ASN A 202 -18.49 12.79 0.35
N LEU A 203 -17.38 12.88 1.08
CA LEU A 203 -17.02 14.09 1.85
C LEU A 203 -16.95 15.32 0.92
N LEU A 204 -16.30 15.19 -0.23
CA LEU A 204 -16.20 16.29 -1.19
C LEU A 204 -17.54 16.62 -1.83
N LEU A 205 -18.35 15.63 -2.22
CA LEU A 205 -19.70 15.87 -2.74
C LEU A 205 -20.60 16.59 -1.72
N ASN A 206 -20.50 16.21 -0.44
CA ASN A 206 -21.21 16.91 0.64
C ASN A 206 -20.75 18.36 0.76
N TRP A 207 -19.45 18.63 0.61
CA TRP A 207 -18.92 20.00 0.56
C TRP A 207 -19.42 20.77 -0.67
N PHE A 208 -19.61 20.11 -1.82
CA PHE A 208 -20.23 20.71 -3.01
C PHE A 208 -21.71 21.08 -2.81
N GLY A 209 -22.42 20.40 -1.91
CA GLY A 209 -23.81 20.68 -1.57
C GLY A 209 -24.72 20.65 -2.82
N GLN A 210 -25.47 21.73 -3.04
CA GLN A 210 -26.39 21.85 -4.19
C GLN A 210 -25.70 21.78 -5.58
N TYR A 211 -24.38 21.87 -5.64
CA TYR A 211 -23.60 21.80 -6.87
C TYR A 211 -23.08 20.38 -7.17
N ALA A 212 -23.37 19.39 -6.31
CA ALA A 212 -22.84 18.03 -6.41
C ALA A 212 -23.27 17.30 -7.71
N ASP A 213 -24.44 17.63 -8.26
CA ASP A 213 -24.96 17.02 -9.50
C ASP A 213 -24.53 17.76 -10.78
N GLN A 214 -23.73 18.82 -10.65
CA GLN A 214 -23.26 19.61 -11.79
C GLN A 214 -21.99 19.01 -12.39
N GLY A 215 -21.83 19.15 -13.71
CA GLY A 215 -20.95 18.31 -14.55
C GLY A 215 -19.45 18.26 -14.18
N GLY A 216 -18.97 19.17 -13.34
CA GLY A 216 -17.62 19.12 -12.76
C GLY A 216 -17.46 18.11 -11.62
N ALA A 217 -18.50 17.89 -10.80
CA ALA A 217 -18.42 17.17 -9.53
C ALA A 217 -18.52 15.63 -9.63
N GLN A 218 -19.05 15.09 -10.74
CA GLN A 218 -19.33 13.65 -10.87
C GLN A 218 -18.27 12.85 -11.66
N ARG A 219 -17.25 13.50 -12.24
CA ARG A 219 -16.27 12.79 -13.08
C ARG A 219 -15.21 12.09 -12.21
N ARG A 220 -15.37 10.77 -12.02
CA ARG A 220 -14.32 9.90 -11.49
C ARG A 220 -13.29 9.63 -12.58
N VAL A 221 -12.02 9.78 -12.25
CA VAL A 221 -10.93 9.27 -13.10
C VAL A 221 -10.71 7.82 -12.70
N SER A 222 -11.23 6.90 -13.50
CA SER A 222 -10.70 5.52 -13.53
C SER A 222 -9.25 5.61 -13.98
N HIS A 223 -8.32 5.01 -13.22
CA HIS A 223 -6.91 4.91 -13.62
C HIS A 223 -6.82 4.56 -15.11
N ALA A 224 -6.21 5.46 -15.89
CA ALA A 224 -5.71 5.08 -17.20
C ALA A 224 -4.69 3.97 -16.96
N GLY A 225 -4.98 2.78 -17.48
CA GLY A 225 -4.05 1.67 -17.44
C GLY A 225 -2.68 2.15 -17.90
N THR A 226 -1.66 1.83 -17.11
CA THR A 226 -0.29 1.76 -17.60
C THR A 226 -0.30 0.83 -18.82
N HIS A 227 -0.23 1.42 -20.01
CA HIS A 227 0.00 0.74 -21.28
C HIS A 227 1.31 1.29 -21.87
N PRO A 228 1.98 0.50 -22.71
CA PRO A 228 2.67 -0.77 -22.48
C PRO A 228 4.15 -0.57 -22.11
#